data_AF-A0A2A9F1V8-F1
#
_entry.id   AF-A0A2A9F1V8-F1
#
_cell.length_a   1.000
_cell.length_b   1.000
_cell.length_c   1.000
_cell.angle_alpha   90.00
_cell.angle_beta   90.00
_cell.angle_gamma   90.00
#
_symmetry.space_group_name_H-M   'P 1'
#
loop_
_entity.id
_entity.type
_entity.pdbx_description
1 polymer ?
#
loop_
_entity_poly.entity_id
_entity_poly.type
_entity_poly.pdbx_seq_one_letter_code
_entity_poly.pdbx_strand_id
1 'polypeptide(L)'
;MHSGDDADPAPQPFRARPGRTPRPLPRRPLAPVPAILGRSRRDEAVRHLRCYFDTVTDGSGWTGSRFERFRGGGDAVDVADTFTADDLVAVTLLSVQVPPRSALWLLEDRAAEFAELLAAVPRDLDLVDVDPVDIHPDWPAWRLWTALTRLHGVGWVTAGKLLARKRPRLAPVYDSVVRGAVAPTGSFWAWLAAALRADDRALHRHLLSLRDEAAIGPDVSALRVFDVVVWMEHRYG
;
A
#
# COMPACT_ATOMS: atom_id res chain seq x y z
N MET A 1 73.94 20.31 -45.19
CA MET A 1 74.65 20.92 -44.05
C MET A 1 73.61 21.53 -43.14
N HIS A 2 73.67 21.12 -41.86
CA HIS A 2 73.10 21.67 -40.61
C HIS A 2 71.80 22.48 -40.64
N SER A 3 70.72 22.01 -39.99
CA SER A 3 70.46 21.88 -38.52
C SER A 3 69.73 23.12 -37.98
N GLY A 4 68.56 22.88 -37.41
CA GLY A 4 67.77 23.83 -36.64
C GLY A 4 66.72 23.04 -35.85
N ASP A 5 67.08 22.68 -34.61
CA ASP A 5 66.21 22.12 -33.59
C ASP A 5 65.13 23.13 -33.19
N ASP A 6 63.86 22.78 -33.40
CA ASP A 6 62.74 23.36 -32.65
C ASP A 6 62.09 22.22 -31.85
N ALA A 7 62.47 22.13 -30.58
CA ALA A 7 61.86 21.22 -29.62
C ALA A 7 60.48 21.75 -29.19
N ASP A 8 59.45 20.96 -29.46
CA ASP A 8 58.05 21.18 -29.05
C ASP A 8 57.94 21.16 -27.51
N PRO A 9 57.29 22.14 -26.85
CA PRO A 9 57.22 22.18 -25.39
C PRO A 9 56.40 21.01 -24.80
N ALA A 10 56.90 20.45 -23.70
CA ALA A 10 56.27 19.34 -22.99
C ALA A 10 54.82 19.65 -22.54
N PRO A 11 53.90 18.65 -22.59
CA PRO A 11 52.51 18.84 -22.21
C PRO A 11 52.37 19.13 -20.71
N GLN A 12 51.62 20.20 -20.37
CA GLN A 12 51.32 20.53 -18.98
C GLN A 12 50.34 19.50 -18.36
N PRO A 13 50.50 19.14 -17.08
CA PRO A 13 49.63 18.15 -16.44
C PRO A 13 48.19 18.68 -16.30
N PHE A 14 47.23 17.84 -16.69
CA PHE A 14 45.80 18.08 -16.54
C PHE A 14 45.44 18.25 -15.06
N ARG A 15 45.13 19.47 -14.62
CA ARG A 15 44.60 19.71 -13.27
C ARG A 15 43.16 19.17 -13.20
N ALA A 16 42.98 18.11 -12.42
CA ALA A 16 41.66 17.59 -12.08
C ALA A 16 40.81 18.69 -11.43
N ARG A 17 39.64 18.99 -12.02
CA ARG A 17 38.65 19.87 -11.39
C ARG A 17 38.10 19.18 -10.13
N PRO A 18 37.93 19.89 -9.01
CA PRO A 18 37.35 19.28 -7.82
C PRO A 18 35.95 18.76 -8.14
N GLY A 19 35.69 17.51 -7.79
CA GLY A 19 34.40 16.85 -8.00
C GLY A 19 33.29 17.67 -7.37
N ARG A 20 32.32 18.10 -8.19
CA ARG A 20 31.07 18.66 -7.68
C ARG A 20 30.38 17.56 -6.88
N THR A 21 30.29 17.73 -5.56
CA THR A 21 29.35 16.96 -4.74
C THR A 21 27.96 17.12 -5.37
N PRO A 22 27.23 16.03 -5.66
CA PRO A 22 25.87 16.13 -6.18
C PRO A 22 25.05 16.94 -5.18
N ARG A 23 24.54 18.10 -5.61
CA ARG A 23 23.59 18.87 -4.84
C ARG A 23 22.38 17.96 -4.59
N PRO A 24 21.95 17.71 -3.34
CA PRO A 24 20.77 16.90 -3.09
C PRO A 24 19.61 17.51 -3.87
N LEU A 25 18.97 16.68 -4.70
CA LEU A 25 17.77 17.09 -5.43
C LEU A 25 16.76 17.60 -4.39
N PRO A 26 16.09 18.73 -4.65
CA PRO A 26 15.07 19.22 -3.74
C PRO A 26 14.04 18.12 -3.52
N ARG A 27 13.89 17.68 -2.26
CA ARG A 27 12.84 16.74 -1.86
C ARG A 27 11.51 17.42 -2.17
N ARG A 28 10.84 16.96 -3.22
CA ARG A 28 9.50 17.41 -3.57
C ARG A 28 8.60 17.18 -2.34
N PRO A 29 7.83 18.18 -1.89
CA PRO A 29 6.98 18.01 -0.72
C PRO A 29 5.99 16.85 -0.96
N LEU A 30 5.83 16.01 0.06
CA LEU A 30 4.88 14.91 0.04
C LEU A 30 3.47 15.48 -0.20
N ALA A 31 2.66 14.79 -1.01
CA ALA A 31 1.25 15.17 -1.14
C ALA A 31 0.60 15.14 0.26
N PRO A 32 -0.27 16.10 0.60
CA PRO A 32 -0.81 16.22 1.94
C PRO A 32 -1.69 15.02 2.28
N VAL A 33 -1.66 14.63 3.55
CA VAL A 33 -2.61 13.65 4.10
C VAL A 33 -4.01 14.29 4.13
N PRO A 34 -5.09 13.57 3.76
CA PRO A 34 -6.45 14.09 3.82
C PRO A 34 -6.80 14.70 5.18
N ALA A 35 -7.45 15.87 5.17
CA ALA A 35 -7.71 16.66 6.38
C ALA A 35 -8.56 15.93 7.44
N ILE A 36 -9.43 15.00 7.03
CA ILE A 36 -10.21 14.15 7.95
C ILE A 36 -9.34 13.28 8.86
N LEU A 37 -8.10 12.99 8.46
CA LEU A 37 -7.13 12.26 9.27
C LEU A 37 -6.30 13.16 10.20
N GLY A 38 -6.59 14.46 10.21
CA GLY A 38 -5.96 15.42 11.10
C GLY A 38 -6.52 15.35 12.52
N ARG A 39 -5.68 15.67 13.52
CA ARG A 39 -6.08 15.66 14.94
C ARG A 39 -7.28 16.55 15.26
N SER A 40 -7.48 17.63 14.50
CA SER A 40 -8.61 18.55 14.66
C SER A 40 -9.96 17.95 14.26
N ARG A 41 -9.97 16.88 13.44
CA ARG A 41 -11.20 16.18 12.99
C ARG A 41 -11.31 14.78 13.59
N ARG A 42 -10.68 14.56 14.74
CA ARG A 42 -10.66 13.28 15.46
C ARG A 42 -12.06 12.69 15.67
N ASP A 43 -12.99 13.49 16.21
CA ASP A 43 -14.34 13.03 16.55
C ASP A 43 -15.11 12.58 15.31
N GLU A 44 -14.93 13.29 14.18
CA GLU A 44 -15.54 12.92 12.90
C GLU A 44 -14.95 11.61 12.36
N ALA A 45 -13.63 11.43 12.42
CA ALA A 45 -12.98 10.20 12.02
C ALA A 45 -13.43 8.99 12.88
N VAL A 46 -13.54 9.16 14.20
CA VAL A 46 -14.05 8.12 15.11
C VAL A 46 -15.51 7.78 14.80
N ARG A 47 -16.35 8.79 14.52
CA ARG A 47 -17.74 8.57 14.10
C ARG A 47 -17.83 7.81 12.78
N HIS A 48 -16.98 8.14 11.80
CA HIS A 48 -16.89 7.41 10.53
C HIS A 48 -16.51 5.94 10.75
N LEU A 49 -15.53 5.66 11.60
CA LEU A 49 -15.14 4.29 11.95
C LEU A 49 -16.27 3.53 12.63
N ARG A 50 -16.91 4.11 13.65
CA ARG A 50 -18.03 3.47 14.36
C ARG A 50 -19.20 3.18 13.42
N CYS A 51 -19.53 4.12 12.53
CA CYS A 51 -20.59 3.93 11.55
C CYS A 51 -20.23 2.86 10.50
N TYR A 52 -18.97 2.83 10.05
CA TYR A 52 -18.54 1.83 9.07
C TYR A 52 -18.55 0.42 9.67
N PHE A 53 -18.02 0.27 10.89
CA PHE A 53 -17.89 -1.00 11.60
C PHE A 53 -19.11 -1.40 12.43
N ASP A 54 -20.22 -0.69 12.28
CA ASP A 54 -21.47 -1.06 12.93
C ASP A 54 -21.96 -2.43 12.45
N THR A 55 -22.83 -3.05 13.24
CA THR A 55 -23.37 -4.37 12.98
C THR A 55 -24.13 -4.38 11.64
N VAL A 56 -23.79 -5.34 10.79
CA VAL A 56 -24.54 -5.57 9.56
C VAL A 56 -25.85 -6.28 9.91
N THR A 57 -26.98 -5.69 9.53
CA THR A 57 -28.33 -6.23 9.75
C THR A 57 -29.07 -6.37 8.42
N ASP A 58 -30.29 -6.90 8.47
CA ASP A 58 -31.19 -6.89 7.32
C ASP A 58 -31.48 -5.44 6.89
N GLY A 59 -30.85 -5.02 5.79
CA GLY A 59 -31.05 -3.69 5.19
C GLY A 59 -30.14 -2.57 5.70
N SER A 60 -29.18 -2.83 6.60
CA SER A 60 -28.28 -1.78 7.11
C SER A 60 -26.86 -2.28 7.37
N GLY A 61 -25.93 -1.33 7.51
CA GLY A 61 -24.52 -1.60 7.75
C GLY A 61 -23.71 -1.86 6.48
N TRP A 62 -22.39 -1.81 6.63
CA TRP A 62 -21.45 -1.97 5.53
C TRP A 62 -20.89 -3.39 5.51
N THR A 63 -21.19 -4.16 4.47
CA THR A 63 -20.64 -5.52 4.33
C THR A 63 -19.11 -5.54 4.38
N GLY A 64 -18.46 -4.49 3.88
CA GLY A 64 -17.01 -4.31 3.93
C GLY A 64 -16.42 -4.24 5.34
N SER A 65 -17.23 -4.01 6.39
CA SER A 65 -16.78 -4.07 7.79
C SER A 65 -16.42 -5.47 8.26
N ARG A 66 -16.81 -6.49 7.49
CA ARG A 66 -16.50 -7.90 7.75
C ARG A 66 -15.28 -8.38 6.97
N PHE A 67 -14.69 -7.55 6.12
CA PHE A 67 -13.68 -7.95 5.14
C PHE A 67 -12.45 -8.63 5.76
N GLU A 68 -11.95 -8.13 6.89
CA GLU A 68 -10.76 -8.64 7.59
C GLU A 68 -11.10 -9.91 8.35
N ARG A 69 -12.34 -10.02 8.84
CA ARG A 69 -12.77 -11.08 9.77
C ARG A 69 -13.46 -12.25 9.11
N PHE A 70 -13.97 -12.06 7.89
CA PHE A 70 -14.73 -13.07 7.18
C PHE A 70 -13.93 -14.38 7.17
N ARG A 71 -14.54 -15.46 7.64
CA ARG A 71 -13.92 -16.80 7.69
C ARG A 71 -12.54 -16.86 8.37
N GLY A 72 -12.33 -16.06 9.42
CA GLY A 72 -11.14 -16.17 10.28
C GLY A 72 -9.94 -15.32 9.86
N GLY A 73 -10.00 -14.62 8.73
CA GLY A 73 -8.90 -13.77 8.25
C GLY A 73 -8.07 -14.40 7.14
N GLY A 74 -7.65 -13.57 6.18
CA GLY A 74 -6.87 -14.04 5.02
C GLY A 74 -5.39 -14.13 5.32
N ASP A 75 -4.99 -13.56 6.44
CA ASP A 75 -3.64 -13.48 7.01
C ASP A 75 -3.42 -14.49 8.16
N ALA A 76 -4.42 -15.34 8.46
CA ALA A 76 -4.29 -16.43 9.41
C ALA A 76 -3.20 -17.43 8.99
N VAL A 77 -2.52 -18.04 9.96
CA VAL A 77 -1.25 -18.77 9.76
C VAL A 77 -1.31 -19.90 8.75
N ASP A 78 -2.45 -20.58 8.70
CA ASP A 78 -2.74 -21.72 7.85
C ASP A 78 -3.06 -21.34 6.39
N VAL A 79 -3.51 -20.10 6.15
CA VAL A 79 -3.99 -19.65 4.83
C VAL A 79 -3.30 -18.39 4.30
N ALA A 80 -2.39 -17.78 5.06
CA ALA A 80 -1.74 -16.50 4.72
C ALA A 80 -1.00 -16.55 3.38
N ASP A 81 -0.48 -17.72 3.00
CA ASP A 81 0.35 -17.90 1.82
C ASP A 81 -0.37 -18.62 0.67
N THR A 82 -1.69 -18.77 0.72
CA THR A 82 -2.48 -19.43 -0.34
C THR A 82 -3.78 -18.70 -0.57
N PHE A 83 -4.15 -18.41 -1.82
CA PHE A 83 -5.50 -17.91 -2.11
C PHE A 83 -6.53 -19.03 -1.95
N THR A 84 -7.61 -18.73 -1.24
CA THR A 84 -8.72 -19.65 -0.97
C THR A 84 -10.03 -19.09 -1.53
N ALA A 85 -11.06 -19.93 -1.64
CA ALA A 85 -12.40 -19.47 -2.02
C ALA A 85 -12.92 -18.38 -1.07
N ASP A 86 -12.54 -18.42 0.21
CA ASP A 86 -12.92 -17.42 1.21
C ASP A 86 -12.33 -16.04 0.86
N ASP A 87 -11.15 -15.96 0.25
CA ASP A 87 -10.57 -14.70 -0.21
C ASP A 87 -11.32 -14.12 -1.42
N LEU A 88 -11.78 -14.98 -2.33
CA LEU A 88 -12.58 -14.56 -3.49
C LEU A 88 -13.95 -14.03 -3.06
N VAL A 89 -14.57 -14.64 -2.05
CA VAL A 89 -15.81 -14.13 -1.44
C VAL A 89 -15.54 -12.86 -0.65
N ALA A 90 -14.45 -12.78 0.12
CA ALA A 90 -14.13 -11.62 0.94
C ALA A 90 -14.06 -10.34 0.10
N VAL A 91 -13.47 -10.36 -1.09
CA VAL A 91 -13.38 -9.14 -1.92
C VAL A 91 -14.75 -8.66 -2.43
N THR A 92 -15.78 -9.52 -2.48
CA THR A 92 -17.16 -9.12 -2.80
C THR A 92 -17.80 -8.25 -1.72
N LEU A 93 -17.34 -8.39 -0.46
CA LEU A 93 -17.73 -7.51 0.64
C LEU A 93 -17.24 -6.07 0.42
N LEU A 94 -16.24 -5.88 -0.45
CA LEU A 94 -15.73 -4.60 -0.91
C LEU A 94 -16.20 -4.26 -2.33
N SER A 95 -17.30 -4.87 -2.79
CA SER A 95 -17.93 -4.60 -4.09
C SER A 95 -17.05 -4.86 -5.31
N VAL A 96 -16.12 -5.81 -5.23
CA VAL A 96 -15.38 -6.32 -6.41
C VAL A 96 -15.47 -7.84 -6.46
N GLN A 97 -15.22 -8.41 -7.63
CA GLN A 97 -15.25 -9.86 -7.83
C GLN A 97 -14.04 -10.31 -8.66
N VAL A 98 -13.58 -11.52 -8.41
CA VAL A 98 -12.58 -12.18 -9.24
C VAL A 98 -13.29 -12.93 -10.36
N PRO A 99 -12.95 -12.68 -11.65
CA PRO A 99 -13.61 -13.35 -12.76
C PRO A 99 -13.43 -14.88 -12.69
N PRO A 100 -14.41 -15.69 -13.17
CA PRO A 100 -14.38 -17.14 -13.01
C PRO A 100 -13.09 -17.81 -13.50
N ARG A 101 -12.56 -17.38 -14.66
CA ARG A 101 -11.29 -17.92 -15.20
C ARG A 101 -10.10 -17.66 -14.27
N SER A 102 -10.05 -16.47 -13.68
CA SER A 102 -8.98 -16.09 -12.75
C SER A 102 -9.17 -16.75 -11.39
N ALA A 103 -10.41 -17.04 -10.99
CA ALA A 103 -10.69 -17.85 -9.80
C ALA A 103 -10.14 -19.27 -9.96
N LEU A 104 -10.39 -19.94 -11.08
CA LEU A 104 -9.81 -21.26 -11.36
C LEU A 104 -8.28 -21.22 -11.34
N TRP A 105 -7.66 -20.19 -11.92
CA TRP A 105 -6.19 -20.04 -11.86
C TRP A 105 -5.65 -19.87 -10.44
N LEU A 106 -6.30 -19.07 -9.61
CA LEU A 106 -5.85 -18.83 -8.23
C LEU A 106 -6.06 -20.04 -7.32
N LEU A 107 -7.13 -20.80 -7.55
CA LEU A 107 -7.52 -21.93 -6.69
C LEU A 107 -6.95 -23.28 -7.17
N GLU A 108 -6.62 -23.39 -8.45
CA GLU A 108 -6.21 -24.64 -9.09
C GLU A 108 -4.93 -24.41 -9.93
N ASP A 109 -5.06 -24.09 -11.23
CA ASP A 109 -4.00 -24.18 -12.24
C ASP A 109 -2.67 -23.49 -11.87
N ARG A 110 -2.74 -22.38 -11.12
CA ARG A 110 -1.58 -21.55 -10.74
C ARG A 110 -1.50 -21.33 -9.23
N ALA A 111 -2.18 -22.15 -8.43
CA ALA A 111 -2.22 -22.00 -6.98
C ALA A 111 -0.81 -22.01 -6.36
N ALA A 112 0.05 -22.93 -6.79
CA ALA A 112 1.43 -23.03 -6.33
C ALA A 112 2.27 -21.78 -6.66
N GLU A 113 2.13 -21.25 -7.89
CA GLU A 113 2.84 -20.03 -8.32
C GLU A 113 2.45 -18.83 -7.45
N PHE A 114 1.15 -18.64 -7.21
CA PHE A 114 0.68 -17.54 -6.37
C PHE A 114 1.00 -17.75 -4.88
N ALA A 115 1.10 -18.99 -4.43
CA ALA A 115 1.54 -19.29 -3.08
C ALA A 115 3.01 -18.92 -2.85
N GLU A 116 3.88 -19.21 -3.82
CA GLU A 116 5.29 -18.76 -3.78
C GLU A 116 5.40 -17.23 -3.78
N LEU A 117 4.60 -16.56 -4.63
CA LEU A 117 4.55 -15.08 -4.66
C LEU A 117 4.05 -14.50 -3.33
N LEU A 118 3.07 -15.12 -2.68
CA LEU A 118 2.58 -14.71 -1.36
C LEU A 118 3.65 -14.92 -0.28
N ALA A 119 4.25 -16.11 -0.22
CA ALA A 119 5.28 -16.45 0.77
C ALA A 119 6.49 -15.51 0.69
N ALA A 120 6.81 -14.98 -0.49
CA ALA A 120 7.85 -13.97 -0.66
C ALA A 120 7.49 -12.60 -0.04
N VAL A 121 6.22 -12.31 0.22
CA VAL A 121 5.76 -11.11 0.91
C VAL A 121 5.73 -11.37 2.42
N PRO A 122 6.56 -10.68 3.23
CA PRO A 122 6.62 -10.93 4.66
C PRO A 122 5.25 -10.75 5.34
N ARG A 123 4.92 -11.69 6.23
CA ARG A 123 3.67 -11.69 6.99
C ARG A 123 3.67 -10.67 8.12
N ASP A 124 4.83 -10.48 8.75
CA ASP A 124 5.08 -9.62 9.92
C ASP A 124 5.79 -8.31 9.58
N LEU A 125 5.43 -7.72 8.43
CA LEU A 125 5.93 -6.41 8.02
C LEU A 125 4.79 -5.41 7.94
N ASP A 126 4.90 -4.33 8.71
CA ASP A 126 3.98 -3.20 8.63
C ASP A 126 4.50 -2.18 7.61
N LEU A 127 3.60 -1.57 6.84
CA LEU A 127 3.99 -0.58 5.83
C LEU A 127 4.75 0.62 6.42
N VAL A 128 4.49 0.97 7.69
CA VAL A 128 5.22 2.02 8.41
C VAL A 128 6.70 1.67 8.63
N ASP A 129 7.06 0.39 8.62
CA ASP A 129 8.45 -0.04 8.80
C ASP A 129 9.24 -0.08 7.49
N VAL A 130 8.58 -0.02 6.35
CA VAL A 130 9.19 -0.05 5.01
C VAL A 130 9.77 1.31 4.64
N ASP A 131 11.04 1.37 4.23
CA ASP A 131 11.57 2.60 3.64
C ASP A 131 10.92 2.85 2.26
N PRO A 132 10.35 4.04 2.00
CA PRO A 132 9.75 4.34 0.70
C PRO A 132 10.67 4.11 -0.50
N VAL A 133 12.00 4.16 -0.32
CA VAL A 133 12.98 3.88 -1.38
C VAL A 133 12.98 2.41 -1.81
N ASP A 134 12.62 1.50 -0.92
CA ASP A 134 12.57 0.05 -1.17
C ASP A 134 11.28 -0.37 -1.89
N ILE A 135 10.31 0.54 -2.03
CA ILE A 135 9.05 0.29 -2.74
C ILE A 135 9.26 0.55 -4.22
N HIS A 136 9.77 -0.46 -4.91
CA HIS A 136 10.03 -0.48 -6.37
C HIS A 136 9.41 -1.72 -7.04
N PRO A 137 9.40 -1.81 -8.39
CA PRO A 137 8.73 -2.91 -9.10
C PRO A 137 9.15 -4.34 -8.75
N ASP A 138 10.38 -4.53 -8.25
CA ASP A 138 10.88 -5.86 -7.84
C ASP A 138 10.59 -6.17 -6.37
N TRP A 139 10.04 -5.23 -5.60
CA TRP A 139 9.60 -5.45 -4.22
C TRP A 139 8.54 -6.57 -4.19
N PRO A 140 8.61 -7.55 -3.27
CA PRO A 140 7.75 -8.74 -3.32
C PRO A 140 6.24 -8.44 -3.41
N ALA A 141 5.75 -7.47 -2.63
CA ALA A 141 4.35 -7.06 -2.68
C ALA A 141 3.97 -6.46 -4.04
N TRP A 142 4.89 -5.72 -4.69
CA TRP A 142 4.68 -5.15 -6.02
C TRP A 142 4.64 -6.23 -7.10
N ARG A 143 5.54 -7.22 -7.00
CA ARG A 143 5.58 -8.37 -7.92
C ARG A 143 4.29 -9.18 -7.84
N LEU A 144 3.82 -9.50 -6.64
CA LEU A 144 2.55 -10.20 -6.42
C LEU A 144 1.37 -9.39 -6.98
N TRP A 145 1.27 -8.09 -6.64
CA TRP A 145 0.22 -7.24 -7.18
C TRP A 145 0.26 -7.17 -8.71
N THR A 146 1.45 -7.05 -9.30
CA THR A 146 1.64 -7.06 -10.76
C THR A 146 1.18 -8.38 -11.37
N ALA A 147 1.52 -9.51 -10.78
CA ALA A 147 1.07 -10.83 -11.24
C ALA A 147 -0.46 -10.95 -11.18
N LEU A 148 -1.09 -10.48 -10.10
CA LEU A 148 -2.55 -10.45 -9.96
C LEU A 148 -3.21 -9.57 -11.04
N THR A 149 -2.66 -8.38 -11.34
CA THR A 149 -3.22 -7.50 -12.39
C THR A 149 -3.09 -8.04 -13.81
N ARG A 150 -2.24 -9.04 -14.03
CA ARG A 150 -2.11 -9.73 -15.32
C ARG A 150 -3.11 -10.87 -15.49
N LEU A 151 -3.84 -11.24 -14.44
CA LEU A 151 -4.92 -12.22 -14.54
C LEU A 151 -6.09 -11.64 -15.35
N HIS A 152 -6.78 -12.50 -16.07
CA HIS A 152 -7.85 -12.11 -16.98
C HIS A 152 -8.99 -11.41 -16.22
N GLY A 153 -9.23 -10.14 -16.55
CA GLY A 153 -10.28 -9.31 -15.95
C GLY A 153 -10.03 -8.91 -14.49
N VAL A 154 -8.84 -9.16 -13.94
CA VAL A 154 -8.46 -8.68 -12.60
C VAL A 154 -7.81 -7.32 -12.72
N GLY A 155 -8.59 -6.27 -12.43
CA GLY A 155 -8.08 -4.90 -12.39
C GLY A 155 -7.24 -4.60 -11.14
N TRP A 156 -6.57 -3.45 -11.16
CA TRP A 156 -5.69 -2.99 -10.09
C TRP A 156 -6.37 -2.89 -8.70
N VAL A 157 -7.66 -2.54 -8.66
CA VAL A 157 -8.46 -2.48 -7.43
C VAL A 157 -8.67 -3.88 -6.84
N THR A 158 -9.06 -4.85 -7.69
CA THR A 158 -9.27 -6.24 -7.26
C THR A 158 -7.96 -6.88 -6.80
N ALA A 159 -6.86 -6.67 -7.54
CA ALA A 159 -5.53 -7.13 -7.14
C ALA A 159 -5.09 -6.53 -5.80
N GLY A 160 -5.32 -5.23 -5.59
CA GLY A 160 -5.04 -4.55 -4.33
C GLY A 160 -5.84 -5.12 -3.16
N LYS A 161 -7.14 -5.39 -3.36
CA LYS A 161 -8.02 -5.99 -2.34
C LYS A 161 -7.62 -7.42 -1.99
N LEU A 162 -7.24 -8.25 -2.97
CA LEU A 162 -6.70 -9.59 -2.70
C LEU A 162 -5.40 -9.53 -1.88
N LEU A 163 -4.52 -8.58 -2.19
CA LEU A 163 -3.30 -8.40 -1.42
C LEU A 163 -3.56 -7.87 0.00
N ALA A 164 -4.45 -6.89 0.15
CA ALA A 164 -4.86 -6.36 1.46
C ALA A 164 -5.50 -7.44 2.34
N ARG A 165 -6.23 -8.39 1.74
CA ARG A 165 -6.79 -9.55 2.44
C ARG A 165 -5.70 -10.44 3.03
N LYS A 166 -4.58 -10.63 2.31
CA LYS A 166 -3.47 -11.50 2.71
C LYS A 166 -2.42 -10.81 3.58
N ARG A 167 -2.26 -9.50 3.42
CA ARG A 167 -1.23 -8.69 4.08
C ARG A 167 -1.81 -7.36 4.58
N PRO A 168 -2.79 -7.38 5.50
CA PRO A 168 -3.55 -6.18 5.90
C PRO A 168 -2.70 -5.09 6.57
N ARG A 169 -1.54 -5.45 7.14
CA ARG A 169 -0.58 -4.50 7.72
C ARG A 169 0.37 -3.86 6.71
N LEU A 170 0.50 -4.46 5.52
CA LEU A 170 1.43 -4.02 4.47
C LEU A 170 0.71 -3.38 3.27
N ALA A 171 -0.44 -3.92 2.89
CA ALA A 171 -1.19 -3.50 1.72
C ALA A 171 -2.53 -2.87 2.13
N PRO A 172 -2.79 -1.59 1.80
CA PRO A 172 -4.07 -0.94 2.06
C PRO A 172 -5.17 -1.43 1.10
N VAL A 173 -6.43 -1.34 1.51
CA VAL A 173 -7.56 -1.43 0.57
C VAL A 173 -7.61 -0.12 -0.23
N TYR A 174 -6.89 -0.12 -1.35
CA TYR A 174 -6.76 1.04 -2.22
C TYR A 174 -7.74 0.94 -3.40
N ASP A 175 -8.67 1.88 -3.47
CA ASP A 175 -9.66 1.98 -4.55
C ASP A 175 -9.64 3.36 -5.23
N SER A 176 -10.55 3.56 -6.18
CA SER A 176 -10.67 4.82 -6.93
C SER A 176 -11.00 6.02 -6.05
N VAL A 177 -11.72 5.83 -4.94
CA VAL A 177 -12.09 6.89 -4.00
C VAL A 177 -10.85 7.36 -3.24
N VAL A 178 -10.12 6.42 -2.64
CA VAL A 178 -8.86 6.73 -1.91
C VAL A 178 -7.83 7.36 -2.86
N ARG A 179 -7.74 6.85 -4.10
CA ARG A 179 -6.88 7.42 -5.14
C ARG A 179 -7.24 8.88 -5.45
N GLY A 180 -8.54 9.18 -5.58
CA GLY A 180 -9.03 10.53 -5.86
C GLY A 180 -8.77 11.50 -4.70
N ALA A 181 -8.92 11.04 -3.45
CA ALA A 181 -8.75 11.87 -2.26
C ALA A 181 -7.29 12.27 -1.98
N VAL A 182 -6.34 11.40 -2.30
CA VAL A 182 -4.91 11.63 -2.00
C VAL A 182 -4.13 12.18 -3.19
N ALA A 183 -4.48 11.76 -4.42
CA ALA A 183 -3.80 12.13 -5.66
C ALA A 183 -2.26 12.16 -5.55
N PRO A 184 -1.61 11.04 -5.14
CA PRO A 184 -0.18 11.03 -4.86
C PRO A 184 0.63 11.30 -6.13
N THR A 185 1.73 12.04 -5.98
CA THR A 185 2.67 12.28 -7.07
C THR A 185 3.64 11.09 -7.17
N GLY A 186 3.17 9.99 -7.76
CA GLY A 186 3.95 8.76 -7.94
C GLY A 186 3.28 7.52 -7.33
N SER A 187 4.09 6.59 -6.81
CA SER A 187 3.60 5.37 -6.16
C SER A 187 2.78 5.70 -4.91
N PHE A 188 1.53 5.25 -4.86
CA PHE A 188 0.68 5.40 -3.68
C PHE A 188 1.28 4.70 -2.45
N TRP A 189 1.86 3.51 -2.61
CA TRP A 189 2.50 2.79 -1.51
C TRP A 189 3.72 3.51 -0.97
N ALA A 190 4.58 4.04 -1.84
CA ALA A 190 5.75 4.82 -1.42
C ALA A 190 5.32 6.12 -0.71
N TRP A 191 4.29 6.78 -1.23
CA TRP A 191 3.70 7.95 -0.59
C TRP A 191 3.15 7.61 0.80
N LEU A 192 2.37 6.53 0.93
CA LEU A 192 1.73 6.16 2.18
C LEU A 192 2.76 5.71 3.22
N ALA A 193 3.77 4.91 2.82
CA ALA A 193 4.89 4.56 3.69
C ALA A 193 5.63 5.81 4.20
N ALA A 194 5.88 6.79 3.32
CA ALA A 194 6.51 8.05 3.70
C ALA A 194 5.64 8.85 4.70
N ALA A 195 4.34 8.95 4.44
CA ALA A 195 3.39 9.64 5.31
C ALA A 195 3.28 8.97 6.69
N LEU A 196 3.24 7.65 6.74
CA LEU A 196 3.16 6.89 7.98
C LEU A 196 4.44 6.97 8.81
N ARG A 197 5.61 7.10 8.18
CA ARG A 197 6.93 7.20 8.83
C ARG A 197 7.29 8.58 9.32
N ALA A 198 6.77 9.62 8.65
CA ALA A 198 7.07 11.00 8.97
C ALA A 198 6.80 11.34 10.45
N ASP A 199 7.53 12.33 10.95
CA ASP A 199 7.35 12.92 12.29
C ASP A 199 7.26 11.88 13.41
N ASP A 200 8.24 10.95 13.44
CA ASP A 200 8.26 9.86 14.41
C ASP A 200 6.94 9.06 14.41
N ARG A 201 6.53 8.65 13.21
CA ARG A 201 5.32 7.86 12.97
C ARG A 201 4.04 8.50 13.50
N ALA A 202 3.95 9.84 13.49
CA ALA A 202 2.84 10.56 14.10
C ALA A 202 1.47 10.16 13.51
N LEU A 203 1.37 10.03 12.19
CA LEU A 203 0.14 9.59 11.52
C LEU A 203 -0.22 8.16 11.90
N HIS A 204 0.75 7.23 11.85
CA HIS A 204 0.50 5.84 12.21
C HIS A 204 -0.01 5.68 13.65
N ARG A 205 0.65 6.32 14.63
CA ARG A 205 0.19 6.34 16.03
C ARG A 205 -1.20 6.97 16.16
N HIS A 206 -1.47 8.02 15.39
CA HIS A 206 -2.79 8.65 15.39
C HIS A 206 -3.87 7.70 14.88
N LEU A 207 -3.65 7.00 13.76
CA LEU A 207 -4.59 6.01 13.21
C LEU A 207 -4.88 4.89 14.21
N LEU A 208 -3.87 4.36 14.90
CA LEU A 208 -4.06 3.37 15.97
C LEU A 208 -4.89 3.95 17.13
N SER A 209 -4.64 5.19 17.53
CA SER A 209 -5.44 5.84 18.58
C SER A 209 -6.91 6.06 18.18
N LEU A 210 -7.21 6.25 16.89
CA LEU A 210 -8.57 6.37 16.38
C LEU A 210 -9.29 5.02 16.43
N ARG A 211 -8.60 3.95 16.04
CA ARG A 211 -9.09 2.57 16.13
C ARG A 211 -9.46 2.20 17.56
N ASP A 212 -8.56 2.48 18.50
CA ASP A 212 -8.74 2.13 19.90
C ASP A 212 -9.93 2.89 20.50
N GLU A 213 -10.07 4.18 20.19
CA GLU A 213 -11.22 4.99 20.62
C GLU A 213 -12.55 4.58 19.96
N ALA A 214 -12.51 4.17 18.69
CA ALA A 214 -13.66 3.64 17.99
C ALA A 214 -14.07 2.24 18.51
N ALA A 215 -13.22 1.58 19.30
CA ALA A 215 -13.43 0.24 19.86
C ALA A 215 -13.70 -0.85 18.79
N ILE A 216 -13.06 -0.71 17.63
CA ILE A 216 -13.31 -1.59 16.47
C ILE A 216 -12.38 -2.81 16.41
N GLY A 217 -11.57 -3.08 17.43
CA GLY A 217 -10.74 -4.27 17.56
C GLY A 217 -9.30 -4.13 17.01
N PRO A 218 -8.31 -4.82 17.61
CA PRO A 218 -6.89 -4.69 17.24
C PRO A 218 -6.53 -5.37 15.91
N ASP A 219 -7.41 -6.22 15.40
CA ASP A 219 -7.30 -6.89 14.10
C ASP A 219 -7.48 -5.94 12.91
N VAL A 220 -8.07 -4.75 13.15
CA VAL A 220 -8.13 -3.69 12.14
C VAL A 220 -6.77 -2.98 12.09
N SER A 221 -6.10 -3.06 10.94
CA SER A 221 -4.79 -2.42 10.75
C SER A 221 -4.89 -0.89 10.67
N ALA A 222 -3.80 -0.17 10.91
CA ALA A 222 -3.74 1.28 10.69
C ALA A 222 -4.08 1.66 9.24
N LEU A 223 -3.71 0.81 8.27
CA LEU A 223 -4.05 1.00 6.86
C LEU A 223 -5.55 0.90 6.62
N ARG A 224 -6.22 0.00 7.36
CA ARG A 224 -7.67 -0.20 7.34
C ARG A 224 -8.47 0.86 8.13
N VAL A 225 -7.78 1.65 8.95
CA VAL A 225 -8.35 2.86 9.54
C VAL A 225 -8.28 4.01 8.52
N PHE A 226 -7.12 4.17 7.88
CA PHE A 226 -6.87 5.23 6.90
C PHE A 226 -7.89 5.20 5.75
N ASP A 227 -8.05 4.05 5.11
CA ASP A 227 -8.93 3.87 3.96
C ASP A 227 -10.43 4.08 4.31
N VAL A 228 -10.91 3.55 5.43
CA VAL A 228 -12.31 3.65 5.86
C VAL A 228 -12.66 5.09 6.19
N VAL A 229 -11.79 5.79 6.94
CA VAL A 229 -12.03 7.19 7.28
C VAL A 229 -12.05 8.05 6.02
N VAL A 230 -11.10 7.85 5.09
CA VAL A 230 -11.06 8.59 3.81
C VAL A 230 -12.27 8.26 2.93
N TRP A 231 -12.69 7.00 2.88
CA TRP A 231 -13.82 6.56 2.07
C TRP A 231 -15.15 7.09 2.61
N MET A 232 -15.36 7.02 3.94
CA MET A 232 -16.55 7.56 4.60
C MET A 232 -16.64 9.07 4.43
N GLU A 233 -15.51 9.78 4.51
CA GLU A 233 -15.45 11.21 4.24
C GLU A 233 -15.81 11.54 2.79
N HIS A 234 -15.29 10.80 1.81
CA HIS A 234 -15.66 11.07 0.42
C HIS A 234 -17.15 10.82 0.15
N ARG A 235 -17.76 9.86 0.86
CA ARG A 235 -19.16 9.50 0.66
C ARG A 235 -20.14 10.43 1.40
N TYR A 236 -19.74 10.99 2.54
CA TYR A 236 -20.63 11.69 3.47
C TYR A 236 -20.12 13.05 3.98
N GLY A 237 -18.93 13.46 3.58
CA GLY A 237 -18.33 14.77 3.88
C GLY A 237 -18.63 15.83 2.83
#